data_AF-A0A427AC34-F1
#
_entry.id   AF-A0A427AC34-F1
#
_cell.length_a   1.000
_cell.length_b   1.000
_cell.length_c   1.000
_cell.angle_alpha   90.00
_cell.angle_beta   90.00
_cell.angle_gamma   90.00
#
_symmetry.space_group_name_H-M   'P 1'
#
loop_
_entity.id
_entity.type
_entity.pdbx_description
1 polymer ?
#
loop_
_entity_poly.entity_id
_entity_poly.type
_entity_poly.pdbx_seq_one_letter_code
_entity_poly.pdbx_strand_id
1 'polypeptide(L)'
;MLETTLIALQDITLEKILDDGARKVLCSEFPKIMQQGHAYLPAGICMSSMGRPVSYEQAVAWKVSNEEDSPHCLAFMFVNWSFV
;
A
#
# COMPACT_ATOMS: atom_id res chain seq x y z
N MET A 1 -0.55 6.31 12.77
CA MET A 1 -1.78 5.51 12.57
C MET A 1 -2.90 6.50 12.34
N LEU A 2 -3.41 6.63 11.11
CA LEU A 2 -4.63 7.39 10.85
C LEU A 2 -5.79 6.52 11.30
N GLU A 3 -6.52 6.95 12.32
CA GLU A 3 -7.76 6.30 12.75
C GLU A 3 -8.81 6.61 11.67
N THR A 4 -9.10 5.62 10.82
CA THR A 4 -10.17 5.68 9.81
C THR A 4 -11.19 4.61 10.12
N THR A 5 -12.44 4.82 9.74
CA THR A 5 -13.46 3.78 9.85
C THR A 5 -13.32 2.78 8.70
N LEU A 6 -13.79 1.55 8.90
CA LEU A 6 -13.82 0.54 7.83
C LEU A 6 -14.58 1.05 6.59
N ILE A 7 -15.66 1.79 6.80
CA ILE A 7 -16.47 2.39 5.72
C ILE A 7 -15.65 3.42 4.95
N ALA A 8 -15.01 4.36 5.65
CA ALA A 8 -14.17 5.38 5.00
C ALA A 8 -12.97 4.77 4.25
N LEU A 9 -12.46 3.63 4.72
CA LEU A 9 -11.38 2.92 4.02
C LEU A 9 -11.82 2.32 2.67
N GLN A 10 -13.06 1.83 2.57
CA GLN A 10 -13.61 1.28 1.33
C GLN A 10 -13.77 2.33 0.22
N ASP A 11 -13.94 3.60 0.58
CA ASP A 11 -14.06 4.72 -0.36
C ASP A 11 -12.69 5.27 -0.84
N ILE A 12 -11.60 4.81 -0.22
CA ILE A 12 -10.23 5.18 -0.60
C ILE A 12 -9.72 4.16 -1.60
N THR A 13 -9.71 4.55 -2.87
CA THR A 13 -9.16 3.70 -3.93
C THR A 13 -7.64 3.75 -3.92
N LEU A 14 -6.99 2.72 -4.47
CA LEU A 14 -5.52 2.64 -4.54
C LEU A 14 -4.94 3.83 -5.32
N GLU A 15 -5.63 4.31 -6.34
CA GLU A 15 -5.26 5.47 -7.18
C GLU A 15 -5.31 6.79 -6.43
N LYS A 16 -6.09 6.87 -5.33
CA LYS A 16 -6.08 8.03 -4.45
C LYS A 16 -4.86 8.04 -3.53
N ILE A 17 -4.16 6.91 -3.37
CA ILE A 17 -3.00 6.77 -2.47
C ILE A 17 -1.70 6.74 -3.29
N LEU A 18 -1.61 5.89 -4.31
CA LEU A 18 -0.43 5.68 -5.11
C LEU A 18 -0.54 6.42 -6.45
N ASP A 19 0.52 7.13 -6.81
CA ASP A 19 0.64 7.75 -8.13
C ASP A 19 0.82 6.69 -9.25
N ASP A 20 0.90 7.15 -10.49
CA ASP A 20 1.06 6.26 -11.64
C ASP A 20 2.35 5.42 -11.60
N GLY A 21 3.44 6.00 -11.09
CA GLY A 21 4.74 5.33 -10.98
C GLY A 21 4.69 4.20 -9.94
N ALA A 22 4.21 4.52 -8.74
CA ALA A 22 4.09 3.55 -7.65
C ALA A 22 3.13 2.41 -7.99
N ARG A 23 2.03 2.68 -8.70
CA ARG A 23 1.12 1.63 -9.20
C ARG A 23 1.80 0.69 -10.19
N LYS A 24 2.59 1.23 -11.14
CA LYS A 24 3.35 0.39 -12.09
C LYS A 24 4.33 -0.54 -11.38
N VAL A 25 5.05 -0.02 -10.37
CA VAL A 25 5.97 -0.83 -9.55
C VAL A 25 5.23 -1.89 -8.75
N LEU A 26 4.09 -1.55 -8.14
CA LEU A 26 3.26 -2.53 -7.44
C LEU A 26 2.78 -3.62 -8.40
N CYS A 27 2.32 -3.26 -9.61
CA CYS A 27 1.88 -4.23 -10.61
C CYS A 27 3.00 -5.19 -11.04
N SER A 28 4.25 -4.72 -11.17
CA SER A 28 5.38 -5.59 -11.49
C SER A 28 5.75 -6.53 -10.34
N GLU A 29 5.63 -6.07 -9.08
CA GLU A 29 5.90 -6.89 -7.90
C GLU A 29 4.71 -7.78 -7.49
N PHE A 30 3.51 -7.53 -8.00
CA PHE A 30 2.29 -8.23 -7.60
C PHE A 30 2.38 -9.77 -7.71
N PRO A 31 2.90 -10.36 -8.81
CA PRO A 31 3.07 -11.81 -8.89
C PRO A 31 3.96 -12.36 -7.78
N LYS A 32 5.03 -11.63 -7.44
CA LYS A 32 5.95 -12.00 -6.37
C LYS A 32 5.26 -11.93 -5.01
N ILE A 33 4.47 -10.89 -4.73
CA ILE A 33 3.69 -10.78 -3.50
C ILE A 33 2.71 -11.95 -3.37
N MET A 34 2.04 -12.35 -4.47
CA MET A 34 1.10 -13.46 -4.45
C MET A 34 1.77 -14.81 -4.16
N GLN A 35 2.96 -15.04 -4.73
CA GLN A 35 3.71 -16.30 -4.61
C GLN A 35 4.53 -16.39 -3.31
N GLN A 36 5.23 -15.32 -2.93
CA GLN A 36 6.19 -15.27 -1.82
C GLN A 36 5.62 -14.61 -0.56
N GLY A 37 4.39 -14.09 -0.64
CA GLY A 37 3.69 -13.43 0.46
C GLY A 37 4.01 -11.95 0.63
N HIS A 38 5.15 -11.44 0.14
CA HIS A 38 5.53 -10.04 0.30
C HIS A 38 6.55 -9.56 -0.75
N ALA A 39 6.71 -8.23 -0.85
CA ALA A 39 7.76 -7.56 -1.60
C ALA A 39 8.14 -6.23 -0.96
N TYR A 40 9.38 -5.82 -1.20
CA TYR A 40 9.88 -4.48 -0.85
C TYR A 40 9.72 -3.58 -2.07
N LEU A 41 9.09 -2.44 -1.87
CA LEU A 41 8.91 -1.40 -2.86
C LEU A 41 9.91 -0.26 -2.57
N PRO A 42 10.41 0.42 -3.61
CA PRO A 42 11.38 1.51 -3.47
C PRO A 42 10.78 2.72 -2.75
N ALA A 43 11.62 3.70 -2.44
CA ALA A 43 11.21 5.01 -1.94
C ALA A 43 10.20 5.68 -2.89
N GLY A 44 9.34 6.52 -2.35
CA GLY A 44 8.34 7.22 -3.14
C GLY A 44 7.52 8.24 -2.37
N ILE A 45 6.47 8.72 -3.02
CA ILE A 45 5.45 9.59 -2.44
C ILE A 45 4.10 8.89 -2.56
N CYS A 46 3.31 8.93 -1.49
CA CYS A 46 1.91 8.53 -1.51
C CYS A 46 1.06 9.68 -0.98
N MET A 47 -0.25 9.59 -1.20
CA MET A 47 -1.21 10.55 -0.70
C MET A 47 -1.89 9.99 0.55
N SER A 48 -1.90 10.80 1.62
CA SER A 48 -2.73 10.51 2.79
C SER A 48 -4.21 10.61 2.47
N SER A 49 -5.07 10.04 3.32
CA SER A 49 -6.53 10.14 3.21
C SER A 49 -7.06 11.59 3.21
N MET A 50 -6.28 12.53 3.75
CA MET A 50 -6.59 13.97 3.76
C MET A 50 -6.08 14.70 2.51
N GLY A 51 -5.58 13.98 1.49
CA GLY A 51 -5.07 14.58 0.26
C GLY A 51 -3.73 15.30 0.43
N ARG A 52 -2.96 14.99 1.49
CA ARG A 52 -1.61 15.54 1.69
C ARG A 52 -0.54 14.54 1.22
N PRO A 53 0.49 14.99 0.47
CA PRO A 53 1.60 14.14 0.07
C PRO A 53 2.43 13.70 1.29
N VAL A 54 2.85 12.44 1.24
CA VAL A 54 3.67 11.76 2.25
C VAL A 54 4.83 11.11 1.52
N SER A 55 6.05 11.50 1.87
CA SER A 55 7.27 10.83 1.39
C SER A 55 7.58 9.62 2.27
N TYR A 56 8.22 8.60 1.71
CA TYR A 56 8.71 7.42 2.44
C TYR A 56 9.99 6.88 1.79
N GLU A 57 10.87 6.28 2.59
CA GLU A 57 12.14 5.74 2.11
C GLU A 57 12.02 4.31 1.55
N GLN A 58 11.04 3.56 2.03
CA GLN A 58 10.74 2.21 1.57
C GLN A 58 9.29 1.88 1.89
N ALA A 59 8.66 1.02 1.09
CA ALA A 59 7.43 0.37 1.50
C ALA A 59 7.57 -1.15 1.50
N VAL A 60 6.87 -1.82 2.41
CA VAL A 60 6.70 -3.27 2.40
C VAL A 60 5.24 -3.55 2.05
N ALA A 61 5.00 -4.37 1.05
CA ALA A 61 3.68 -4.82 0.67
C ALA A 61 3.57 -6.33 0.89
N TRP A 62 2.49 -6.79 1.51
CA TRP A 62 2.26 -8.23 1.72
C TRP A 62 0.80 -8.61 1.50
N LYS A 63 0.62 -9.86 1.08
CA LYS A 63 -0.69 -10.50 0.97
C LYS A 63 -1.19 -10.86 2.36
N VAL A 64 -2.41 -10.46 2.67
CA VAL A 64 -3.14 -10.92 3.85
C VAL A 64 -4.09 -12.03 3.41
N SER A 65 -3.95 -13.23 3.97
CA SER A 65 -4.87 -14.34 3.76
C SER A 65 -6.02 -14.30 4.77
N ASN A 66 -7.19 -14.81 4.40
CA ASN A 66 -8.28 -15.08 5.35
C ASN A 66 -8.10 -16.44 6.05
N GLU A 67 -9.09 -16.86 6.84
CA GLU A 67 -9.08 -18.14 7.57
C GLU A 67 -8.98 -19.39 6.67
N GLU A 68 -9.35 -19.26 5.38
CA GLU A 68 -9.31 -20.32 4.38
C GLU A 68 -8.02 -20.28 3.52
N ASP A 69 -7.02 -19.49 3.94
CA ASP A 69 -5.76 -19.21 3.22
C ASP A 69 -5.95 -18.62 1.80
N SER A 70 -7.11 -18.01 1.55
CA SER A 70 -7.37 -17.28 0.31
C SER A 70 -6.92 -15.82 0.44
N PRO A 71 -6.37 -15.20 -0.63
CA PRO A 71 -5.97 -13.79 -0.60
C PRO A 71 -7.17 -12.87 -0.29
N HIS A 72 -7.11 -12.16 0.83
CA HIS A 72 -8.15 -11.21 1.24
C HIS A 72 -7.86 -9.79 0.75
N CYS A 73 -6.65 -9.29 0.98
CA CYS A 73 -6.21 -7.97 0.55
C CYS A 73 -4.68 -7.88 0.52
N LEU A 74 -4.17 -6.71 0.10
CA LEU A 74 -2.80 -6.32 0.33
C LEU A 74 -2.73 -5.34 1.51
N ALA A 75 -1.70 -5.49 2.33
CA ALA A 75 -1.34 -4.52 3.36
C ALA A 75 0.01 -3.88 3.02
N PHE A 76 0.17 -2.63 3.47
CA PHE A 76 1.34 -1.81 3.21
C PHE A 76 1.89 -1.22 4.50
N MET A 77 3.22 -1.19 4.61
CA MET A 77 3.94 -0.43 5.63
C MET A 77 4.91 0.52 4.94
N PHE A 78 4.77 1.81 5.20
CA PHE A 78 5.70 2.84 4.74
C PHE A 78 6.73 3.11 5.84
N VAL A 79 8.02 3.03 5.53
CA VAL A 79 9.14 3.17 6.46
C VAL A 79 9.71 4.58 6.35
N ASN A 80 10.04 5.17 7.50
CA ASN A 80 10.63 6.52 7.62
C ASN A 80 9.84 7.58 6.85
N TRP A 81 8.51 7.54 6.97
CA TRP A 81 7.65 8.45 6.24
C TRP A 81 7.54 9.82 6.92
N SER A 82 7.32 10.86 6.13
CA SER A 82 7.05 12.22 6.60
C SER A 82 6.07 12.94 5.68
N PHE A 83 5.33 13.90 6.22
CA PHE A 83 4.59 14.85 5.38
C PHE A 83 5.58 15.77 4.65
N VAL A 84 5.30 16.03 3.38
CA VAL A 84 5.99 17.05 2.58
C VAL A 84 5.38 18.42 2.84
#